data_AF-A0A165IGQ9-F1
#
_entry.id   AF-A0A165IGQ9-F1
#
_cell.length_a   1.000
_cell.length_b   1.000
_cell.length_c   1.000
_cell.angle_alpha   90.00
_cell.angle_beta   90.00
_cell.angle_gamma   90.00
#
_symmetry.space_group_name_H-M   'P 1'
#
loop_
_entity.id
_entity.type
_entity.pdbx_description
1 polymer ?
#
loop_
_entity_poly.entity_id
_entity_poly.type
_entity_poly.pdbx_seq_one_letter_code
_entity_poly.pdbx_strand_id
1 'polypeptide(L)'
;MEWLERELERFRSDGWRVYITGHVPPSNRNYYAGCYRKYGELALRFQDIILGHLYGHMNMDHYFWISLDEVIAASKPKSSKFRAADIGIRGAHDFDHQDLLKDFSGLPKPSKVDYADYAVVNVPASVVPTYFPGIRVYTYNDSGIYPPPPIEPEEASDLNDQDKKKNKKKKDKSANPCKGKKKNSKRCVGGKPRHTNPAAAALQNGPFTLTGYAQYFLPGLEGADEDSPPAWELEYVTYDWKTWNSSQEQGRDLLPRDFVPPELGGHMHHPSLMEVDASDSSLDVDSDADSDSDSETPDADSEIDKKTGKKGKKGKKKKKKDKQPPRNLVPYEMPDLTIPSWIRLARRLTGEKAVWREFKRNMYVGTGEEE
;
A
#
# COMPACT_ATOMS: atom_id res chain seq x y z
N MET A 1 -12.01 23.40 2.88
CA MET A 1 -11.66 22.44 3.95
C MET A 1 -12.37 22.71 5.28
N GLU A 2 -12.94 23.90 5.52
CA GLU A 2 -13.69 24.19 6.76
C GLU A 2 -14.90 23.27 6.97
N TRP A 3 -15.66 22.99 5.89
CA TRP A 3 -16.77 22.03 5.95
C TRP A 3 -16.31 20.64 6.40
N LEU A 4 -15.23 20.10 5.80
CA LEU A 4 -14.72 18.78 6.15
C LEU A 4 -14.27 18.72 7.62
N GLU A 5 -13.59 19.77 8.10
CA GLU A 5 -13.19 19.85 9.50
C GLU A 5 -14.39 19.78 10.44
N ARG A 6 -15.45 20.54 10.14
CA ARG A 6 -16.69 20.54 10.94
C ARG A 6 -17.39 19.18 10.95
N GLU A 7 -17.45 18.49 9.81
CA GLU A 7 -18.04 17.15 9.76
C GLU A 7 -17.19 16.13 10.52
N LEU A 8 -15.85 16.19 10.44
CA LEU A 8 -14.98 15.32 11.24
C LEU A 8 -15.16 15.55 12.74
N GLU A 9 -15.29 16.80 13.18
CA GLU A 9 -15.60 17.12 14.59
C GLU A 9 -16.95 16.53 15.02
N ARG A 10 -17.98 16.65 14.18
CA ARG A 10 -19.30 16.06 14.42
C ARG A 10 -19.24 14.53 14.45
N PHE A 11 -18.68 13.89 13.44
CA PHE A 11 -18.53 12.43 13.36
C PHE A 11 -17.79 11.88 14.58
N ARG A 12 -16.74 12.57 15.03
CA ARG A 12 -16.03 12.22 16.26
C ARG A 12 -16.90 12.35 17.51
N SER A 13 -17.69 13.42 17.63
CA SER A 13 -18.63 13.58 18.75
C SER A 13 -19.71 12.50 18.76
N ASP A 14 -20.16 12.11 17.58
CA ASP A 14 -21.25 11.15 17.39
C ASP A 14 -20.76 9.68 17.41
N GLY A 15 -19.45 9.43 17.55
CA GLY A 15 -18.89 8.08 17.65
C GLY A 15 -18.57 7.37 16.32
N TRP A 16 -18.61 8.07 15.20
CA TRP A 16 -18.45 7.49 13.85
C TRP A 16 -17.01 7.13 13.51
N ARG A 17 -16.85 6.25 12.53
CA ARG A 17 -15.60 6.01 11.81
C ARG A 17 -15.77 6.45 10.37
N VAL A 18 -14.67 6.90 9.75
CA VAL A 18 -14.71 7.64 8.49
C VAL A 18 -13.70 7.06 7.52
N TYR A 19 -14.18 6.76 6.31
CA TYR A 19 -13.34 6.63 5.12
C TYR A 19 -13.49 7.91 4.30
N ILE A 20 -12.36 8.51 3.90
CA ILE A 20 -12.39 9.67 3.00
C ILE A 20 -12.13 9.19 1.58
N THR A 21 -13.06 9.46 0.68
CA THR A 21 -12.94 9.10 -0.73
C THR A 21 -12.86 10.35 -1.62
N GLY A 22 -12.22 10.23 -2.78
CA GLY A 22 -12.16 11.30 -3.78
C GLY A 22 -11.55 10.85 -5.10
N HIS A 23 -11.49 11.75 -6.09
CA HIS A 23 -10.92 11.42 -7.40
C HIS A 23 -9.40 11.66 -7.43
N VAL A 24 -8.96 12.91 -7.37
CA VAL A 24 -7.53 13.28 -7.42
C VAL A 24 -6.89 13.04 -6.05
N PRO A 25 -5.80 12.24 -5.94
CA PRO A 25 -5.19 11.93 -4.65
C PRO A 25 -4.49 13.15 -4.02
N PRO A 26 -4.59 13.33 -2.70
CA PRO A 26 -4.04 14.47 -1.96
C PRO A 26 -2.53 14.33 -1.78
N SER A 27 -1.76 14.53 -2.84
CA SER A 27 -0.29 14.59 -2.81
C SER A 27 0.21 16.03 -2.97
N ASN A 28 1.46 16.28 -2.58
CA ASN A 28 2.11 17.58 -2.78
C ASN A 28 2.35 17.91 -4.28
N ARG A 29 2.23 16.90 -5.17
CA ARG A 29 2.33 17.02 -6.63
C ARG A 29 0.98 17.35 -7.28
N ASN A 30 -0.11 16.81 -6.72
CA ASN A 30 -1.46 16.98 -7.27
C ASN A 30 -2.19 18.20 -6.71
N TYR A 31 -1.89 18.59 -5.46
CA TYR A 31 -2.60 19.66 -4.77
C TYR A 31 -1.73 20.92 -4.66
N TYR A 32 -2.36 22.09 -4.81
CA TYR A 32 -1.70 23.34 -4.41
C TYR A 32 -1.27 23.27 -2.93
N ALA A 33 -0.10 23.82 -2.60
CA ALA A 33 0.49 23.72 -1.26
C ALA A 33 -0.47 24.07 -0.12
N GLY A 34 -1.29 25.12 -0.29
CA GLY A 34 -2.30 25.50 0.70
C GLY A 34 -3.42 24.45 0.89
N CYS A 35 -3.83 23.80 -0.20
CA CYS A 35 -4.81 22.70 -0.19
C CYS A 35 -4.20 21.44 0.42
N TYR A 36 -2.99 21.04 0.00
CA TYR A 36 -2.27 19.90 0.55
C TYR A 36 -2.06 20.06 2.06
N ARG A 37 -1.58 21.23 2.51
CA ARG A 37 -1.43 21.54 3.94
C ARG A 37 -2.73 21.36 4.70
N LYS A 38 -3.83 22.00 4.25
CA LYS A 38 -5.11 21.94 4.98
C LYS A 38 -5.67 20.52 5.00
N TYR A 39 -5.55 19.77 3.90
CA TYR A 39 -5.98 18.37 3.86
C TYR A 39 -5.14 17.51 4.80
N GLY A 40 -3.82 17.59 4.69
CA GLY A 40 -2.90 16.78 5.48
C GLY A 40 -2.96 17.10 6.98
N GLU A 41 -3.17 18.36 7.37
CA GLU A 41 -3.46 18.70 8.77
C GLU A 41 -4.71 17.97 9.28
N LEU A 42 -5.78 17.85 8.49
CA LEU A 42 -6.99 17.11 8.91
C LEU A 42 -6.75 15.60 8.94
N ALA A 43 -6.10 15.04 7.93
CA ALA A 43 -5.77 13.62 7.86
C ALA A 43 -4.93 13.15 9.06
N LEU A 44 -3.96 13.95 9.49
CA LEU A 44 -3.10 13.66 10.64
C LEU A 44 -3.72 13.99 11.99
N ARG A 45 -4.76 14.86 12.02
CA ARG A 45 -5.45 15.25 13.25
C ARG A 45 -6.53 14.27 13.66
N PHE A 46 -7.26 13.66 12.73
CA PHE A 46 -8.46 12.87 13.06
C PHE A 46 -8.23 11.36 12.88
N GLN A 47 -7.02 10.86 13.20
CA GLN A 47 -6.67 9.45 13.02
C GLN A 47 -7.39 8.50 13.99
N ASP A 48 -8.02 9.02 15.05
CA ASP A 48 -8.90 8.23 15.90
C ASP A 48 -10.22 7.83 15.21
N ILE A 49 -10.64 8.56 14.18
CA ILE A 49 -11.86 8.27 13.41
C ILE A 49 -11.64 8.02 11.91
N ILE A 50 -10.60 8.58 11.30
CA ILE A 50 -10.29 8.36 9.88
C ILE A 50 -9.52 7.05 9.75
N LEU A 51 -10.14 6.06 9.10
CA LEU A 51 -9.58 4.71 8.96
C LEU A 51 -8.81 4.50 7.65
N GLY A 52 -9.00 5.39 6.68
CA GLY A 52 -8.33 5.28 5.39
C GLY A 52 -8.77 6.34 4.40
N HIS A 53 -7.94 6.50 3.37
CA HIS A 53 -8.13 7.44 2.27
C HIS A 53 -8.13 6.66 0.95
N LEU A 54 -9.21 6.74 0.18
CA LEU A 54 -9.41 5.97 -1.05
C LEU A 54 -9.60 6.91 -2.25
N TYR A 55 -8.67 6.87 -3.19
CA TYR A 55 -8.60 7.82 -4.32
C TYR A 55 -8.53 7.12 -5.67
N GLY A 56 -8.25 7.85 -6.75
CA GLY A 56 -8.06 7.30 -8.10
C GLY A 56 -7.17 8.22 -8.94
N HIS A 57 -7.62 8.57 -10.16
CA HIS A 57 -7.02 9.55 -11.07
C HIS A 57 -5.66 9.18 -11.70
N MET A 58 -4.78 8.49 -10.97
CA MET A 58 -3.42 8.20 -11.42
C MET A 58 -3.34 6.99 -12.37
N ASN A 59 -4.41 6.22 -12.50
CA ASN A 59 -4.53 4.99 -13.29
C ASN A 59 -3.51 3.88 -12.98
N MET A 60 -2.61 4.08 -12.02
CA MET A 60 -1.63 3.12 -11.53
C MET A 60 -2.01 2.63 -10.14
N ASP A 61 -1.84 1.34 -9.88
CA ASP A 61 -2.10 0.75 -8.57
C ASP A 61 -0.95 1.03 -7.59
N HIS A 62 -1.19 1.93 -6.64
CA HIS A 62 -0.19 2.22 -5.62
C HIS A 62 -0.83 2.77 -4.35
N TYR A 63 0.02 3.04 -3.37
CA TYR A 63 -0.32 3.80 -2.20
C TYR A 63 0.83 4.75 -1.88
N PHE A 64 0.53 5.80 -1.14
CA PHE A 64 1.52 6.70 -0.57
C PHE A 64 1.06 7.17 0.80
N TRP A 65 1.82 8.05 1.44
CA TRP A 65 1.40 8.69 2.68
C TRP A 65 1.46 10.20 2.58
N ILE A 66 0.58 10.84 3.35
CA ILE A 66 0.76 12.20 3.80
C ILE A 66 1.64 12.14 5.05
N SER A 67 2.77 12.85 5.04
CA SER A 67 3.66 12.95 6.20
C SER A 67 3.55 14.31 6.90
N LEU A 68 3.74 14.34 8.22
CA LEU A 68 3.78 15.60 8.98
C LEU A 68 4.87 16.55 8.47
N ASP A 69 6.02 16.02 8.08
CA ASP A 69 7.14 16.81 7.55
C ASP A 69 6.78 17.53 6.24
N GLU A 70 6.09 16.85 5.33
CA GLU A 70 5.59 17.48 4.10
C GLU A 70 4.51 18.51 4.36
N VAL A 71 3.60 18.25 5.31
CA VAL A 71 2.57 19.21 5.73
C VAL A 71 3.22 20.47 6.33
N ILE A 72 4.27 20.29 7.15
CA ILE A 72 5.09 21.39 7.67
C ILE A 72 5.76 22.15 6.54
N ALA A 73 6.36 21.45 5.57
CA ALA A 73 7.03 22.07 4.43
C ALA A 73 6.05 22.92 3.61
N ALA A 74 4.85 22.40 3.34
CA ALA A 74 3.78 23.10 2.61
C ALA A 74 3.24 24.34 3.35
N SER A 75 3.52 24.49 4.65
CA SER A 75 3.12 25.65 5.45
C SER A 75 4.06 26.84 5.39
N LYS A 76 5.28 26.67 4.87
CA LYS A 76 6.30 27.73 4.79
C LYS A 76 6.02 28.64 3.57
N PRO A 77 6.10 29.98 3.71
CA PRO A 77 5.99 30.89 2.56
C PRO A 77 7.13 30.64 1.57
N LYS A 78 6.86 30.79 0.26
CA LYS A 78 7.79 30.53 -0.87
C LYS A 78 8.98 31.51 -0.96
N SER A 79 9.74 31.72 0.13
CA SER A 79 10.90 32.63 0.14
C SER A 79 12.08 32.05 0.93
N SER A 80 12.62 30.93 0.47
CA SER A 80 14.04 30.58 0.65
C SER A 80 14.34 29.30 -0.11
N LYS A 81 14.91 29.40 -1.32
CA LYS A 81 15.68 28.33 -2.00
C LYS A 81 15.20 26.87 -1.79
N PHE A 82 13.89 26.61 -1.80
CA PHE A 82 13.38 25.25 -1.83
C PHE A 82 13.48 24.81 -3.29
N ARG A 83 14.57 24.10 -3.63
CA ARG A 83 14.72 23.53 -4.95
C ARG A 83 13.62 22.50 -5.12
N ALA A 84 12.84 22.65 -6.18
CA ALA A 84 11.94 21.62 -6.69
C ALA A 84 12.61 20.23 -6.82
N ALA A 85 13.95 20.17 -6.86
CA ALA A 85 14.75 18.95 -6.86
C ALA A 85 14.76 18.16 -5.53
N ASP A 86 14.57 18.81 -4.38
CA ASP A 86 14.65 18.12 -3.07
C ASP A 86 13.36 17.36 -2.73
N ILE A 87 12.25 17.71 -3.38
CA ILE A 87 10.93 17.04 -3.25
C ILE A 87 10.48 16.40 -4.59
N GLY A 88 11.27 16.54 -5.67
CA GLY A 88 10.88 16.02 -6.97
C GLY A 88 9.55 16.61 -7.44
N ILE A 89 9.40 17.94 -7.42
CA ILE A 89 8.21 18.59 -8.01
C ILE A 89 8.32 18.51 -9.54
N ARG A 90 8.04 17.31 -10.06
CA ARG A 90 7.62 17.06 -11.42
C ARG A 90 6.08 17.13 -11.48
N GLY A 91 5.49 17.24 -12.67
CA GLY A 91 4.02 17.30 -12.78
C GLY A 91 3.36 16.03 -12.23
N ALA A 92 2.04 16.06 -11.98
CA ALA A 92 1.28 14.86 -11.62
C ALA A 92 1.51 13.68 -12.60
N HIS A 93 1.79 14.00 -13.87
CA HIS A 93 2.06 13.06 -14.95
C HIS A 93 3.47 12.44 -14.94
N ASP A 94 4.39 12.96 -14.12
CA ASP A 94 5.78 12.49 -14.06
C ASP A 94 6.06 11.65 -12.80
N PHE A 95 5.01 11.31 -12.04
CA PHE A 95 5.11 10.44 -10.87
C PHE A 95 5.20 8.98 -11.34
N ASP A 96 6.26 8.29 -10.93
CA ASP A 96 6.53 6.90 -11.29
C ASP A 96 6.91 6.04 -10.08
N HIS A 97 7.21 4.76 -10.33
CA HIS A 97 7.64 3.83 -9.30
C HIS A 97 8.98 4.22 -8.63
N GLN A 98 9.86 5.00 -9.29
CA GLN A 98 11.14 5.43 -8.72
C GLN A 98 10.93 6.52 -7.69
N ASP A 99 10.06 7.49 -7.99
CA ASP A 99 9.64 8.52 -7.05
C ASP A 99 9.03 7.89 -5.79
N LEU A 100 8.13 6.91 -5.97
CA LEU A 100 7.52 6.22 -4.84
C LEU A 100 8.55 5.44 -4.01
N LEU A 101 9.47 4.72 -4.65
CA LEU A 101 10.54 4.01 -3.94
C LEU A 101 11.45 4.97 -3.16
N LYS A 102 11.72 6.15 -3.72
CA LYS A 102 12.49 7.20 -3.04
C LYS A 102 11.78 7.68 -1.78
N ASP A 103 10.48 7.96 -1.87
CA ASP A 103 9.68 8.37 -0.71
C ASP A 103 9.68 7.27 0.37
N PHE A 104 9.56 6.00 -0.04
CA PHE A 104 9.63 4.86 0.87
C PHE A 104 10.99 4.72 1.55
N SER A 105 12.07 4.97 0.81
CA SER A 105 13.44 4.94 1.35
C SER A 105 13.71 6.06 2.37
N GLY A 106 12.92 7.14 2.34
CA GLY A 106 13.00 8.27 3.25
C GLY A 106 12.41 8.02 4.65
N LEU A 107 11.79 6.86 4.89
CA LEU A 107 11.19 6.55 6.18
C LEU A 107 12.24 6.54 7.31
N PRO A 108 11.94 7.12 8.50
CA PRO A 108 12.79 7.03 9.67
C PRO A 108 13.12 5.58 10.04
N LYS A 109 14.13 5.33 10.88
CA LYS A 109 14.37 3.96 11.41
C LYS A 109 13.15 3.47 12.22
N PRO A 110 12.88 2.14 12.28
CA PRO A 110 11.72 1.60 13.02
C PRO A 110 11.61 2.08 14.46
N SER A 111 12.74 2.25 15.18
CA SER A 111 12.76 2.75 16.55
C SER A 111 12.43 4.24 16.72
N LYS A 112 12.35 4.98 15.61
CA LYS A 112 12.12 6.43 15.57
C LYS A 112 10.84 6.82 14.83
N VAL A 113 10.09 5.85 14.29
CA VAL A 113 8.85 6.15 13.57
C VAL A 113 7.75 6.53 14.57
N ASP A 114 7.11 7.66 14.35
CA ASP A 114 5.86 8.02 14.99
C ASP A 114 4.74 7.79 13.99
N TYR A 115 3.95 6.73 14.17
CA TYR A 115 2.88 6.38 13.23
C TYR A 115 1.82 7.47 13.13
N ALA A 116 1.67 8.32 14.15
CA ALA A 116 0.72 9.42 14.10
C ALA A 116 1.11 10.47 13.05
N ASP A 117 2.38 10.51 12.62
CA ASP A 117 2.90 11.46 11.63
C ASP A 117 2.64 11.04 10.18
N TYR A 118 1.92 9.94 9.95
CA TYR A 118 1.63 9.42 8.62
C TYR A 118 0.14 9.11 8.46
N ALA A 119 -0.45 9.50 7.33
CA ALA A 119 -1.78 9.04 6.91
C ALA A 119 -1.67 8.37 5.54
N VAL A 120 -2.19 7.15 5.40
CA VAL A 120 -2.04 6.35 4.17
C VAL A 120 -3.13 6.67 3.17
N VAL A 121 -2.75 6.84 1.91
CA VAL A 121 -3.63 7.07 0.77
C VAL A 121 -3.50 5.92 -0.21
N ASN A 122 -4.61 5.25 -0.49
CA ASN A 122 -4.72 4.19 -1.48
C ASN A 122 -5.18 4.75 -2.81
N VAL A 123 -4.53 4.32 -3.90
CA VAL A 123 -4.88 4.68 -5.27
C VAL A 123 -4.91 3.38 -6.10
N PRO A 124 -6.10 2.76 -6.29
CA PRO A 124 -6.23 1.56 -7.08
C PRO A 124 -6.08 1.85 -8.58
N ALA A 125 -5.88 0.78 -9.36
CA ALA A 125 -5.94 0.84 -10.82
C ALA A 125 -7.30 1.36 -11.34
N SER A 126 -7.31 1.84 -12.58
CA SER A 126 -8.51 2.37 -13.23
C SER A 126 -9.27 1.29 -13.98
N VAL A 127 -10.60 1.38 -14.00
CA VAL A 127 -11.45 0.62 -14.92
C VAL A 127 -11.34 1.13 -16.36
N VAL A 128 -10.97 2.40 -16.55
CA VAL A 128 -10.77 3.00 -17.87
C VAL A 128 -9.35 2.69 -18.33
N PRO A 129 -9.17 2.08 -19.52
CA PRO A 129 -7.89 1.52 -19.93
C PRO A 129 -6.84 2.62 -20.21
N THR A 130 -5.90 2.73 -19.30
CA THR A 130 -4.50 3.13 -19.57
C THR A 130 -3.62 1.88 -19.53
N TYR A 131 -3.88 1.04 -18.53
CA TYR A 131 -3.42 -0.34 -18.39
C TYR A 131 -4.59 -1.30 -18.62
N PHE A 132 -4.45 -2.60 -18.29
CA PHE A 132 -5.62 -3.46 -18.16
C PHE A 132 -6.60 -2.84 -17.15
N PRO A 133 -7.92 -2.83 -17.43
CA PRO A 133 -8.91 -2.38 -16.47
C PRO A 133 -8.76 -3.13 -15.15
N GLY A 134 -8.85 -2.39 -14.04
CA GLY A 134 -8.68 -2.93 -12.70
C GLY A 134 -9.86 -2.58 -11.77
N ILE A 135 -10.20 -3.51 -10.88
CA ILE A 135 -11.18 -3.32 -9.80
C ILE A 135 -10.59 -3.83 -8.49
N ARG A 136 -10.90 -3.13 -7.39
CA ARG A 136 -10.46 -3.51 -6.04
C ARG A 136 -11.65 -3.79 -5.14
N VAL A 137 -11.56 -4.87 -4.37
CA VAL A 137 -12.55 -5.20 -3.33
C VAL A 137 -11.85 -5.28 -1.98
N TYR A 138 -12.26 -4.41 -1.06
CA TYR A 138 -11.74 -4.34 0.30
C TYR A 138 -12.57 -5.19 1.25
N THR A 139 -11.90 -5.85 2.19
CA THR A 139 -12.54 -6.43 3.38
C THR A 139 -12.27 -5.56 4.59
N TYR A 140 -13.20 -5.59 5.55
CA TYR A 140 -13.08 -4.86 6.79
C TYR A 140 -13.57 -5.69 7.96
N ASN A 141 -13.10 -5.34 9.15
CA ASN A 141 -13.48 -6.00 10.40
C ASN A 141 -14.87 -5.54 10.84
N ASP A 142 -15.83 -6.46 10.87
CA ASP A 142 -17.21 -6.22 11.30
C ASP A 142 -17.48 -6.62 12.77
N SER A 143 -16.45 -7.12 13.45
CA SER A 143 -16.54 -7.52 14.86
C SER A 143 -16.58 -6.30 15.76
N GLY A 144 -17.35 -6.37 16.85
CA GLY A 144 -17.42 -5.30 17.85
C GLY A 144 -18.10 -4.02 17.35
N ILE A 145 -18.90 -4.07 16.27
CA ILE A 145 -19.64 -2.91 15.76
C ILE A 145 -20.79 -2.50 16.68
N TYR A 146 -21.36 -3.41 17.48
CA TYR A 146 -22.58 -3.15 18.26
C TYR A 146 -22.42 -3.48 19.76
N PRO A 147 -22.41 -2.46 20.65
CA PRO A 147 -22.20 -1.03 20.36
C PRO A 147 -20.73 -0.78 19.94
N PRO A 148 -20.46 0.23 19.09
CA PRO A 148 -19.08 0.51 18.69
C PRO A 148 -18.30 0.99 19.92
N PRO A 149 -17.01 0.63 20.06
CA PRO A 149 -16.19 1.10 21.15
C PRO A 149 -16.22 2.62 21.18
N PRO A 150 -16.47 3.24 22.36
CA PRO A 150 -16.39 4.68 22.50
C PRO A 150 -15.07 5.19 21.93
N ILE A 151 -15.10 6.31 21.22
CA ILE A 151 -13.86 6.99 20.85
C ILE A 151 -13.26 7.50 22.16
N GLU A 152 -12.26 6.79 22.67
CA GLU A 152 -11.65 7.17 23.93
C GLU A 152 -11.01 8.55 23.81
N PRO A 153 -11.38 9.51 24.69
CA PRO A 153 -10.70 10.79 24.70
C PRO A 153 -9.24 10.63 25.11
N GLU A 154 -8.35 11.46 24.55
CA GLU A 154 -6.89 11.38 24.76
C GLU A 154 -6.45 11.33 26.24
N GLU A 155 -7.28 11.81 27.17
CA GLU A 155 -6.97 11.79 28.60
C GLU A 155 -7.02 10.39 29.24
N ALA A 156 -7.68 9.41 28.60
CA ALA A 156 -7.78 8.04 29.10
C ALA A 156 -6.47 7.24 28.91
N SER A 157 -5.64 7.62 27.94
CA SER A 157 -4.39 6.92 27.60
C SER A 157 -3.14 7.41 28.34
N ASP A 158 -3.22 8.48 29.14
CA ASP A 158 -2.12 8.95 30.01
C ASP A 158 -1.98 8.05 31.27
N LEU A 159 -1.94 6.72 31.11
CA LEU A 159 -1.80 5.74 32.20
C LEU A 159 -0.36 5.62 32.76
N ASN A 160 0.60 6.39 32.23
CA ASN A 160 1.99 6.39 32.69
C ASN A 160 2.50 7.78 33.05
N ASP A 161 1.81 8.46 33.96
CA ASP A 161 2.39 9.62 34.64
C ASP A 161 2.16 9.52 36.15
N GLN A 162 3.14 8.92 36.84
CA GLN A 162 3.18 8.80 38.31
C GLN A 162 3.20 10.17 39.03
N ASP A 163 3.24 11.29 38.30
CA ASP A 163 3.28 12.64 38.89
C ASP A 163 1.92 13.30 39.16
N LYS A 164 0.77 12.65 38.87
CA LYS A 164 -0.56 13.25 39.09
C LYS A 164 -1.16 13.05 40.50
N LYS A 165 -0.37 12.94 41.57
CA LYS A 165 -0.89 12.90 42.96
C LYS A 165 -0.87 14.21 43.75
N LYS A 166 -0.46 15.34 43.17
CA LYS A 166 -0.53 16.64 43.87
C LYS A 166 -1.04 17.75 42.95
N ASN A 167 -2.36 17.81 42.74
CA ASN A 167 -3.16 19.04 42.63
C ASN A 167 -4.52 18.74 41.99
N LYS A 168 -5.48 18.22 42.79
CA LYS A 168 -6.90 18.35 42.48
C LYS A 168 -7.34 19.79 42.76
N LYS A 169 -6.97 20.72 41.87
CA LYS A 169 -7.70 21.98 41.70
C LYS A 169 -8.52 21.87 40.42
N LYS A 170 -9.83 22.09 40.56
CA LYS A 170 -10.82 22.22 39.48
C LYS A 170 -10.18 22.83 38.23
N LYS A 171 -10.07 22.05 37.15
CA LYS A 171 -9.57 22.55 35.87
C LYS A 171 -10.75 22.66 34.92
N ASP A 172 -10.99 23.88 34.47
CA ASP A 172 -12.03 24.23 33.50
C ASP A 172 -12.00 23.32 32.28
N LYS A 173 -13.17 22.82 31.90
CA LYS A 173 -13.43 22.32 30.56
C LYS A 173 -13.20 23.48 29.58
N SER A 174 -12.37 23.29 28.54
CA SER A 174 -12.20 24.13 27.33
C SER A 174 -10.88 24.91 27.10
N ALA A 175 -9.80 24.68 27.85
CA ALA A 175 -8.51 25.25 27.44
C ALA A 175 -7.94 24.48 26.22
N ASN A 176 -7.83 25.13 25.06
CA ASN A 176 -7.18 24.55 23.86
C ASN A 176 -5.79 24.00 24.24
N PRO A 177 -5.55 22.67 24.14
CA PRO A 177 -4.31 22.04 24.58
C PRO A 177 -3.08 22.46 23.77
N CYS A 178 -3.28 23.17 22.65
CA CYS A 178 -2.24 23.71 21.78
C CYS A 178 -1.90 25.18 22.04
N LYS A 179 -2.63 25.87 22.94
CA LYS A 179 -2.33 27.25 23.31
C LYS A 179 -0.93 27.34 23.94
N GLY A 180 -0.05 28.15 23.36
CA GLY A 180 1.33 28.33 23.82
C GLY A 180 2.29 27.18 23.49
N LYS A 181 1.84 26.15 22.75
CA LYS A 181 2.69 25.06 22.27
C LYS A 181 3.15 25.29 20.84
N LYS A 182 4.17 24.55 20.41
CA LYS A 182 4.56 24.48 18.98
C LYS A 182 3.37 23.98 18.15
N LYS A 183 3.16 24.58 16.98
CA LYS A 183 2.05 24.24 16.07
C LYS A 183 1.99 22.76 15.74
N ASN A 184 3.15 22.14 15.54
CA ASN A 184 3.32 20.73 15.25
C ASN A 184 4.13 20.09 16.39
N SER A 185 3.44 19.41 17.29
CA SER A 185 3.99 18.68 18.43
C SER A 185 3.21 17.38 18.57
N LYS A 186 3.63 16.47 19.46
CA LYS A 186 2.94 15.18 19.65
C LYS A 186 1.42 15.30 19.83
N ARG A 187 0.94 16.37 20.46
CA ARG A 187 -0.50 16.63 20.73
C ARG A 187 -1.14 17.67 19.81
N CYS A 188 -0.42 18.23 18.84
CA CYS A 188 -0.92 19.32 18.01
C CYS A 188 -0.42 19.21 16.57
N VAL A 189 -1.30 19.45 15.61
CA VAL A 189 -0.97 19.58 14.19
C VAL A 189 -1.65 20.83 13.67
N GLY A 190 -0.91 21.68 12.93
CA GLY A 190 -1.44 22.97 12.46
C GLY A 190 -1.82 23.95 13.58
N GLY A 191 -1.38 23.72 14.83
CA GLY A 191 -1.77 24.51 16.00
C GLY A 191 -3.14 24.15 16.58
N LYS A 192 -3.78 23.10 16.07
CA LYS A 192 -5.02 22.53 16.61
C LYS A 192 -4.73 21.17 17.26
N PRO A 193 -5.60 20.70 18.18
CA PRO A 193 -5.43 19.41 18.81
C PRO A 193 -5.30 18.29 17.77
N ARG A 194 -4.36 17.39 18.00
CA ARG A 194 -4.36 16.07 17.40
C ARG A 194 -5.44 15.25 18.13
N HIS A 195 -6.00 14.27 17.43
CA HIS A 195 -6.96 13.31 17.94
C HIS A 195 -6.46 11.94 17.48
N THR A 196 -5.60 11.35 18.30
CA THR A 196 -5.01 10.04 18.05
C THR A 196 -4.78 9.34 19.38
N ASN A 197 -4.85 8.02 19.38
CA ASN A 197 -4.60 7.15 20.53
C ASN A 197 -3.96 5.88 19.97
N PRO A 198 -2.99 5.24 20.66
CA PRO A 198 -2.51 3.90 20.30
C PRO A 198 -3.59 2.86 19.96
N ALA A 199 -4.79 2.95 20.56
CA ALA A 199 -5.92 2.07 20.27
C ALA A 199 -6.80 2.54 19.07
N ALA A 200 -6.41 3.60 18.37
CA ALA A 200 -7.14 4.09 17.20
C ALA A 200 -7.17 3.03 16.10
N ALA A 201 -8.32 2.89 15.45
CA ALA A 201 -8.53 1.89 14.41
C ALA A 201 -7.69 2.13 13.12
N ALA A 202 -7.06 3.31 12.99
CA ALA A 202 -6.04 3.59 11.98
C ALA A 202 -4.65 3.00 12.33
N LEU A 203 -4.39 2.72 13.61
CA LEU A 203 -3.13 2.20 14.15
C LEU A 203 -3.19 0.73 14.55
N GLN A 204 -4.39 0.22 14.84
CA GLN A 204 -4.62 -1.17 15.23
C GLN A 204 -5.92 -1.68 14.58
N ASN A 205 -5.96 -2.96 14.21
CA ASN A 205 -7.17 -3.59 13.73
C ASN A 205 -8.29 -3.53 14.80
N GLY A 206 -9.42 -2.93 14.43
CA GLY A 206 -10.62 -2.83 15.24
C GLY A 206 -11.86 -2.70 14.35
N PRO A 207 -13.03 -2.38 14.93
CA PRO A 207 -14.27 -2.27 14.17
C PRO A 207 -14.13 -1.30 13.00
N PHE A 208 -14.59 -1.75 11.85
CA PHE A 208 -14.50 -1.11 10.53
C PHE A 208 -13.10 -1.01 9.93
N THR A 209 -12.00 -1.36 10.61
CA THR A 209 -10.65 -1.31 10.01
C THR A 209 -10.57 -2.23 8.79
N LEU A 210 -9.95 -1.75 7.70
CA LEU A 210 -9.71 -2.59 6.53
C LEU A 210 -8.70 -3.70 6.87
N THR A 211 -9.06 -4.93 6.56
CA THR A 211 -8.27 -6.13 6.84
C THR A 211 -7.43 -6.59 5.65
N GLY A 212 -7.83 -6.20 4.44
CA GLY A 212 -7.10 -6.47 3.22
C GLY A 212 -7.91 -6.10 1.99
N TYR A 213 -7.38 -6.40 0.82
CA TYR A 213 -8.14 -6.34 -0.42
C TYR A 213 -7.69 -7.42 -1.40
N ALA A 214 -8.54 -7.69 -2.38
CA ALA A 214 -8.15 -8.30 -3.63
C ALA A 214 -8.21 -7.29 -4.77
N GLN A 215 -7.22 -7.37 -5.65
CA GLN A 215 -7.16 -6.65 -6.90
C GLN A 215 -7.51 -7.62 -8.03
N TYR A 216 -8.44 -7.19 -8.89
CA TYR A 216 -8.80 -7.87 -10.12
C TYR A 216 -8.39 -7.02 -11.31
N PHE A 217 -8.15 -7.68 -12.42
CA PHE A 217 -7.84 -7.04 -13.69
C PHE A 217 -8.54 -7.77 -14.84
N LEU A 218 -8.76 -7.08 -15.97
CA LEU A 218 -9.47 -7.63 -17.13
C LEU A 218 -8.52 -7.77 -18.33
N PRO A 219 -7.79 -8.91 -18.44
CA PRO A 219 -6.98 -9.18 -19.62
C PRO A 219 -7.84 -9.55 -20.84
N GLY A 220 -7.21 -9.66 -22.00
CA GLY A 220 -7.84 -10.26 -23.19
C GLY A 220 -8.87 -9.38 -23.92
N LEU A 221 -9.03 -8.12 -23.52
CA LEU A 221 -9.98 -7.18 -24.14
C LEU A 221 -9.80 -7.02 -25.65
N GLU A 222 -8.56 -7.00 -26.14
CA GLU A 222 -8.27 -6.84 -27.57
C GLU A 222 -8.74 -8.02 -28.42
N GLY A 223 -8.86 -9.21 -27.82
CA GLY A 223 -9.25 -10.46 -28.49
C GLY A 223 -10.66 -10.93 -28.14
N ALA A 224 -11.43 -10.12 -27.42
CA ALA A 224 -12.76 -10.50 -26.96
C ALA A 224 -13.84 -10.25 -28.02
N ASP A 225 -14.84 -11.13 -28.07
CA ASP A 225 -16.00 -11.05 -28.95
C ASP A 225 -17.28 -11.54 -28.23
N GLU A 226 -18.39 -11.65 -28.96
CA GLU A 226 -19.68 -12.09 -28.39
C GLU A 226 -19.65 -13.54 -27.88
N ASP A 227 -18.84 -14.40 -28.50
CA ASP A 227 -18.73 -15.83 -28.18
C ASP A 227 -17.68 -16.09 -27.07
N SER A 228 -16.68 -15.21 -26.98
CA SER A 228 -15.57 -15.26 -26.03
C SER A 228 -15.42 -13.91 -25.31
N PRO A 229 -16.32 -13.59 -24.36
CA PRO A 229 -16.22 -12.35 -23.60
C PRO A 229 -14.97 -12.35 -22.71
N PRO A 230 -14.37 -11.18 -22.42
CA PRO A 230 -13.25 -11.10 -21.51
C PRO A 230 -13.76 -11.31 -20.08
N ALA A 231 -12.86 -11.73 -19.20
CA ALA A 231 -13.24 -12.07 -17.84
C ALA A 231 -12.25 -11.51 -16.83
N TRP A 232 -12.78 -10.99 -15.72
CA TRP A 232 -11.99 -10.46 -14.62
C TRP A 232 -11.21 -11.59 -13.98
N GLU A 233 -9.91 -11.43 -13.84
CA GLU A 233 -9.04 -12.39 -13.20
C GLU A 233 -8.51 -11.81 -11.89
N LEU A 234 -8.32 -12.65 -10.87
CA LEU A 234 -7.63 -12.25 -9.65
C LEU A 234 -6.17 -11.92 -9.98
N GLU A 235 -5.76 -10.68 -9.70
CA GLU A 235 -4.38 -10.24 -9.88
C GLU A 235 -3.53 -10.62 -8.66
N TYR A 236 -3.93 -10.11 -7.48
CA TYR A 236 -3.28 -10.40 -6.20
C TYR A 236 -4.18 -10.02 -5.02
N VAL A 237 -3.77 -10.44 -3.83
CA VAL A 237 -4.37 -10.06 -2.55
C VAL A 237 -3.31 -9.56 -1.57
N THR A 238 -3.72 -8.74 -0.61
CA THR A 238 -2.81 -8.22 0.43
C THR A 238 -2.59 -9.16 1.60
N TYR A 239 -3.47 -10.15 1.81
CA TYR A 239 -3.52 -10.95 3.04
C TYR A 239 -2.24 -11.74 3.30
N ASP A 240 -1.98 -12.06 4.56
CA ASP A 240 -0.99 -13.08 4.91
C ASP A 240 -1.41 -14.48 4.42
N TRP A 241 -0.40 -15.32 4.16
CA TRP A 241 -0.61 -16.66 3.60
C TRP A 241 -1.58 -17.52 4.43
N LYS A 242 -1.56 -17.43 5.76
CA LYS A 242 -2.41 -18.28 6.60
C LYS A 242 -3.86 -17.86 6.50
N THR A 243 -4.11 -16.55 6.55
CA THR A 243 -5.45 -15.97 6.37
C THR A 243 -5.99 -16.32 4.98
N TRP A 244 -5.16 -16.17 3.94
CA TRP A 244 -5.51 -16.56 2.57
C TRP A 244 -5.87 -18.04 2.47
N ASN A 245 -4.98 -18.93 2.90
CA ASN A 245 -5.17 -20.37 2.77
C ASN A 245 -6.37 -20.88 3.57
N SER A 246 -6.54 -20.40 4.82
CA SER A 246 -7.67 -20.80 5.68
C SER A 246 -9.02 -20.42 5.07
N SER A 247 -9.07 -19.32 4.33
CA SER A 247 -10.30 -18.89 3.65
C SER A 247 -10.70 -19.83 2.51
N GLN A 248 -9.72 -20.20 1.70
CA GLN A 248 -9.88 -21.11 0.57
C GLN A 248 -10.36 -22.48 1.04
N GLU A 249 -9.75 -23.02 2.10
CA GLU A 249 -10.12 -24.30 2.69
C GLU A 249 -11.55 -24.32 3.27
N GLN A 250 -12.04 -23.18 3.77
CA GLN A 250 -13.37 -23.08 4.38
C GLN A 250 -14.49 -22.89 3.35
N GLY A 251 -14.19 -22.83 2.04
CA GLY A 251 -15.14 -22.40 1.00
C GLY A 251 -15.69 -20.98 1.25
N ARG A 252 -15.05 -20.25 2.16
CA ARG A 252 -15.25 -18.83 2.41
C ARG A 252 -14.18 -18.15 1.60
N ASP A 253 -14.34 -18.10 0.27
CA ASP A 253 -13.44 -17.26 -0.52
C ASP A 253 -13.36 -15.92 0.21
N LEU A 254 -12.17 -15.39 0.48
CA LEU A 254 -12.04 -14.07 1.17
C LEU A 254 -12.83 -12.96 0.47
N LEU A 255 -13.29 -13.25 -0.75
CA LEU A 255 -14.38 -12.62 -1.45
C LEU A 255 -15.37 -13.70 -1.93
N PRO A 256 -16.38 -14.08 -1.13
CA PRO A 256 -17.35 -15.09 -1.53
C PRO A 256 -18.01 -14.63 -2.82
N ARG A 257 -18.26 -15.55 -3.77
CA ARG A 257 -19.03 -15.28 -4.99
C ARG A 257 -20.29 -14.45 -4.73
N ASP A 258 -20.90 -14.62 -3.56
CA ASP A 258 -22.12 -13.93 -3.11
C ASP A 258 -21.93 -12.43 -2.78
N PHE A 259 -20.70 -11.98 -2.51
CA PHE A 259 -20.37 -10.56 -2.25
C PHE A 259 -19.82 -9.86 -3.48
N VAL A 260 -19.54 -10.60 -4.54
CA VAL A 260 -19.35 -10.05 -5.87
C VAL A 260 -20.74 -9.72 -6.40
N PRO A 261 -21.03 -8.46 -6.79
CA PRO A 261 -22.29 -8.11 -7.42
C PRO A 261 -22.63 -9.13 -8.52
N PRO A 262 -23.87 -9.66 -8.62
CA PRO A 262 -24.22 -10.66 -9.62
C PRO A 262 -23.86 -10.27 -11.06
N GLU A 263 -23.79 -8.96 -11.34
CA GLU A 263 -23.33 -8.35 -12.59
C GLU A 263 -21.83 -8.58 -12.88
N LEU A 264 -21.04 -8.84 -11.83
CA LEU A 264 -19.62 -9.21 -11.88
C LEU A 264 -19.40 -10.71 -11.62
N GLY A 265 -20.32 -11.39 -10.92
CA GLY A 265 -20.16 -12.75 -10.38
C GLY A 265 -20.08 -13.88 -11.41
N GLY A 266 -20.52 -13.63 -12.65
CA GLY A 266 -20.35 -14.55 -13.78
C GLY A 266 -19.01 -14.43 -14.51
N HIS A 267 -18.31 -13.31 -14.33
CA HIS A 267 -17.12 -12.96 -15.11
C HIS A 267 -15.84 -12.87 -14.26
N MET A 268 -15.90 -13.10 -12.95
CA MET A 268 -14.72 -13.08 -12.08
C MET A 268 -14.15 -14.50 -11.90
N HIS A 269 -13.03 -14.79 -12.55
CA HIS A 269 -12.29 -16.04 -12.42
C HIS A 269 -11.30 -15.98 -11.26
N HIS A 270 -11.41 -16.97 -10.39
CA HIS A 270 -10.48 -17.22 -9.30
C HIS A 270 -9.56 -18.40 -9.69
N PRO A 271 -8.24 -18.38 -9.37
CA PRO A 271 -7.32 -19.48 -9.69
C PRO A 271 -7.74 -20.85 -9.13
N SER A 272 -8.45 -20.90 -8.00
CA SER A 272 -9.05 -22.15 -7.48
C SER A 272 -10.23 -22.68 -8.31
N LEU A 273 -10.71 -21.93 -9.32
CA LEU A 273 -11.70 -22.36 -10.31
C LEU A 273 -11.07 -22.88 -11.61
N MET A 274 -9.73 -22.83 -11.75
CA MET A 274 -9.06 -23.58 -12.80
C MET A 274 -8.94 -25.02 -12.33
N GLU A 275 -9.77 -25.91 -12.89
CA GLU A 275 -9.47 -27.33 -12.85
C GLU A 275 -8.04 -27.49 -13.37
N VAL A 276 -7.14 -27.88 -12.47
CA VAL A 276 -5.81 -28.31 -12.85
C VAL A 276 -6.04 -29.58 -13.65
N ASP A 277 -6.00 -29.48 -14.98
CA ASP A 277 -5.92 -30.66 -15.83
C ASP A 277 -4.70 -31.46 -15.34
N ALA A 278 -4.99 -32.55 -14.64
CA ALA A 278 -4.02 -33.42 -13.98
C ALA A 278 -3.26 -34.29 -15.01
N SER A 279 -2.80 -33.69 -16.10
CA SER A 279 -2.14 -34.39 -17.20
C SER A 279 -0.74 -33.88 -17.55
N ASP A 280 -0.16 -32.93 -16.80
CA ASP A 280 1.20 -32.43 -17.08
C ASP A 280 2.17 -32.49 -15.87
N SER A 281 1.90 -33.36 -14.89
CA SER A 281 2.85 -33.67 -13.82
C SER A 281 3.67 -34.92 -14.16
N SER A 282 4.60 -34.79 -15.10
CA SER A 282 5.74 -35.69 -15.20
C SER A 282 6.98 -34.93 -15.69
N LEU A 283 7.62 -34.21 -14.76
CA LEU A 283 9.04 -33.89 -14.91
C LEU A 283 9.74 -34.25 -13.60
N ASP A 284 10.43 -35.38 -13.70
CA ASP A 284 11.33 -35.96 -12.72
C ASP A 284 12.37 -34.93 -12.27
N VAL A 285 12.49 -34.77 -10.96
CA VAL A 285 13.60 -34.04 -10.33
C VAL A 285 14.57 -35.12 -9.83
N ASP A 286 15.54 -35.46 -10.66
CA ASP A 286 16.72 -36.19 -10.20
C ASP A 286 17.61 -35.23 -9.42
N SER A 287 17.71 -35.52 -8.13
CA SER A 287 18.68 -34.98 -7.21
C SER A 287 20.02 -35.69 -7.42
N ASP A 288 21.07 -34.96 -7.75
CA ASP A 288 22.43 -35.41 -7.47
C ASP A 288 23.20 -34.31 -6.76
N ALA A 289 23.71 -34.72 -5.60
CA ALA A 289 24.56 -34.00 -4.68
C ALA A 289 26.03 -34.02 -5.15
N ASP A 290 26.82 -33.15 -4.54
CA ASP A 290 28.26 -33.26 -4.19
C ASP A 290 28.87 -31.84 -4.27
N SER A 291 28.99 -31.12 -3.15
CA SER A 291 30.04 -31.18 -2.11
C SER A 291 31.40 -30.60 -2.56
N ASP A 292 31.73 -29.45 -1.94
CA ASP A 292 33.04 -29.03 -1.40
C ASP A 292 34.28 -29.11 -2.30
N SER A 293 34.83 -27.95 -2.70
CA SER A 293 35.93 -27.21 -2.03
C SER A 293 37.31 -27.62 -2.55
N ASP A 294 38.03 -26.69 -3.15
CA ASP A 294 39.27 -26.13 -2.61
C ASP A 294 40.07 -25.36 -3.66
N SER A 295 40.99 -24.60 -3.11
CA SER A 295 41.75 -23.45 -3.58
C SER A 295 42.95 -23.73 -4.50
N GLU A 296 43.55 -22.60 -4.93
CA GLU A 296 44.94 -22.38 -5.34
C GLU A 296 45.28 -22.38 -6.85
N THR A 297 45.64 -21.19 -7.32
CA THR A 297 46.61 -20.89 -8.40
C THR A 297 48.03 -21.14 -7.86
N PRO A 298 49.08 -21.49 -8.66
CA PRO A 298 49.63 -20.53 -9.64
C PRO A 298 50.38 -21.06 -10.89
N ASP A 299 50.51 -20.14 -11.86
CA ASP A 299 51.61 -19.87 -12.81
C ASP A 299 52.11 -20.85 -13.89
N ALA A 300 52.38 -20.21 -15.04
CA ALA A 300 53.46 -20.39 -16.02
C ALA A 300 53.24 -21.22 -17.31
N ASP A 301 53.29 -20.44 -18.41
CA ASP A 301 54.04 -20.65 -19.65
C ASP A 301 53.52 -21.50 -20.83
N SER A 302 53.58 -20.80 -21.98
CA SER A 302 54.05 -21.22 -23.32
C SER A 302 53.03 -21.42 -24.47
N GLU A 303 53.12 -20.47 -25.40
CA GLU A 303 53.22 -20.60 -26.86
C GLU A 303 52.15 -21.33 -27.71
N ILE A 304 51.42 -20.51 -28.46
CA ILE A 304 51.30 -20.48 -29.94
C ILE A 304 51.38 -21.84 -30.68
N ASP A 305 50.27 -22.27 -31.32
CA ASP A 305 50.26 -22.40 -32.78
C ASP A 305 48.85 -22.43 -33.44
N LYS A 306 48.84 -22.02 -34.70
CA LYS A 306 47.70 -21.76 -35.59
C LYS A 306 47.23 -23.04 -36.31
N LYS A 307 45.91 -23.16 -36.58
CA LYS A 307 45.27 -23.12 -37.93
C LYS A 307 43.97 -23.94 -38.06
N THR A 308 43.06 -23.30 -38.80
CA THR A 308 42.10 -23.85 -39.79
C THR A 308 40.89 -24.69 -39.33
N GLY A 309 39.75 -24.02 -39.23
CA GLY A 309 38.66 -24.15 -40.21
C GLY A 309 37.73 -25.36 -40.15
N LYS A 310 36.45 -25.12 -39.80
CA LYS A 310 35.29 -25.46 -40.65
C LYS A 310 33.99 -24.90 -40.07
N LYS A 311 33.26 -24.17 -40.93
CA LYS A 311 31.88 -23.70 -40.71
C LYS A 311 30.95 -24.90 -40.52
N GLY A 312 30.38 -25.04 -39.32
CA GLY A 312 29.21 -25.89 -39.05
C GLY A 312 28.01 -25.01 -38.72
N LYS A 313 26.93 -25.16 -39.49
CA LYS A 313 25.66 -24.41 -39.39
C LYS A 313 25.12 -24.41 -37.95
N LYS A 314 25.05 -23.23 -37.31
CA LYS A 314 24.21 -23.03 -36.11
C LYS A 314 22.75 -23.11 -36.52
N GLY A 315 22.10 -24.21 -36.15
CA GLY A 315 20.64 -24.28 -36.11
C GLY A 315 20.11 -23.18 -35.19
N LYS A 316 19.18 -22.36 -35.71
CA LYS A 316 18.42 -21.40 -34.92
C LYS A 316 17.67 -22.17 -33.82
N LYS A 317 18.13 -22.09 -32.57
CA LYS A 317 17.27 -22.37 -31.42
C LYS A 317 16.10 -21.37 -31.51
N LYS A 318 14.88 -21.87 -31.72
CA LYS A 318 13.66 -21.10 -31.51
C LYS A 318 13.76 -20.48 -30.12
N LYS A 319 13.74 -19.15 -30.03
CA LYS A 319 13.52 -18.45 -28.76
C LYS A 319 12.25 -19.05 -28.15
N LYS A 320 12.37 -19.77 -27.03
CA LYS A 320 11.21 -20.00 -26.17
C LYS A 320 10.68 -18.59 -25.87
N LYS A 321 9.39 -18.34 -26.14
CA LYS A 321 8.71 -17.17 -25.59
C LYS A 321 9.04 -17.19 -24.09
N ASP A 322 9.69 -16.15 -23.59
CA ASP A 322 9.93 -15.99 -22.16
C ASP A 322 8.56 -16.00 -21.48
N LYS A 323 8.16 -17.17 -20.95
CA LYS A 323 6.98 -17.25 -20.10
C LYS A 323 7.36 -16.45 -18.86
N GLN A 324 6.70 -15.31 -18.63
CA GLN A 324 6.86 -14.58 -17.38
C GLN A 324 6.67 -15.57 -16.21
N PRO A 325 7.44 -15.42 -15.11
CA PRO A 325 7.28 -16.28 -13.95
C PRO A 325 5.82 -16.23 -13.44
N PRO A 326 5.32 -17.34 -12.86
CA PRO A 326 3.96 -17.41 -12.34
C PRO A 326 3.72 -16.27 -11.33
N ARG A 327 2.52 -15.68 -11.38
CA ARG A 327 2.15 -14.55 -10.50
C ARG A 327 2.10 -15.02 -9.05
N ASN A 328 2.74 -14.25 -8.15
CA ASN A 328 2.55 -14.44 -6.72
C ASN A 328 1.25 -13.75 -6.29
N LEU A 329 0.24 -14.52 -5.92
CA LEU A 329 -1.08 -14.00 -5.53
C LEU A 329 -1.08 -13.33 -4.16
N VAL A 330 -0.10 -13.59 -3.28
CA VAL A 330 -0.01 -13.03 -1.93
C VAL A 330 1.31 -12.27 -1.72
N PRO A 331 1.63 -11.25 -2.53
CA PRO A 331 2.98 -10.68 -2.56
C PRO A 331 3.34 -9.87 -1.32
N TYR A 332 2.35 -9.39 -0.55
CA TYR A 332 2.58 -8.38 0.50
C TYR A 332 2.43 -8.90 1.94
N GLU A 333 1.75 -10.04 2.14
CA GLU A 333 1.57 -10.71 3.43
C GLU A 333 1.22 -9.75 4.59
N MET A 334 0.24 -8.88 4.37
CA MET A 334 -0.19 -7.88 5.33
C MET A 334 -1.25 -8.47 6.28
N PRO A 335 -1.10 -8.28 7.61
CA PRO A 335 -2.09 -8.75 8.59
C PRO A 335 -3.36 -7.89 8.62
N ASP A 336 -3.24 -6.63 8.22
CA ASP A 336 -4.32 -5.65 8.09
C ASP A 336 -3.83 -4.48 7.22
N LEU A 337 -4.69 -3.49 6.98
CA LEU A 337 -4.35 -2.26 6.24
C LEU A 337 -4.22 -1.03 7.15
N THR A 338 -3.74 -1.21 8.39
CA THR A 338 -3.44 -0.10 9.31
C THR A 338 -2.16 0.64 8.89
N ILE A 339 -1.95 1.86 9.43
CA ILE A 339 -0.75 2.66 9.15
C ILE A 339 0.55 1.87 9.46
N PRO A 340 0.68 1.16 10.60
CA PRO A 340 1.87 0.33 10.84
C PRO A 340 2.11 -0.75 9.79
N SER A 341 1.06 -1.42 9.30
CA SER A 341 1.17 -2.46 8.27
C SER A 341 1.63 -1.89 6.93
N TRP A 342 1.10 -0.74 6.52
CA TRP A 342 1.55 -0.04 5.31
C TRP A 342 3.00 0.47 5.39
N ILE A 343 3.41 0.99 6.54
CA ILE A 343 4.81 1.40 6.76
C ILE A 343 5.74 0.18 6.76
N ARG A 344 5.29 -0.96 7.32
CA ARG A 344 6.04 -2.21 7.24
C ARG A 344 6.22 -2.66 5.80
N LEU A 345 5.14 -2.67 5.00
CA LEU A 345 5.22 -2.99 3.57
C LEU A 345 6.20 -2.07 2.85
N ALA A 346 6.16 -0.75 3.09
CA ALA A 346 7.07 0.18 2.45
C ALA A 346 8.55 -0.12 2.73
N ARG A 347 8.87 -0.52 3.96
CA ARG A 347 10.24 -0.99 4.28
C ARG A 347 10.60 -2.26 3.54
N ARG A 348 9.69 -3.23 3.44
CA ARG A 348 9.90 -4.44 2.64
C ARG A 348 10.13 -4.10 1.18
N LEU A 349 9.36 -3.18 0.60
CA LEU A 349 9.55 -2.69 -0.76
C LEU A 349 10.94 -2.08 -0.98
N THR A 350 11.52 -1.42 0.03
CA THR A 350 12.89 -0.89 -0.07
C THR A 350 14.00 -1.91 0.19
N GLY A 351 13.71 -2.99 0.92
CA GLY A 351 14.70 -3.97 1.37
C GLY A 351 14.67 -5.32 0.64
N GLU A 352 13.52 -5.72 0.11
CA GLU A 352 13.25 -7.03 -0.48
C GLU A 352 12.99 -6.88 -1.99
N LYS A 353 14.00 -7.20 -2.80
CA LYS A 353 13.93 -7.05 -4.27
C LYS A 353 12.78 -7.82 -4.92
N ALA A 354 12.40 -8.97 -4.36
CA ALA A 354 11.29 -9.78 -4.87
C ALA A 354 9.94 -9.08 -4.65
N VAL A 355 9.69 -8.54 -3.45
CA VAL A 355 8.46 -7.79 -3.14
C VAL A 355 8.37 -6.53 -3.99
N TRP A 356 9.49 -5.81 -4.17
CA TRP A 356 9.52 -4.64 -5.05
C TRP A 356 9.17 -4.98 -6.51
N ARG A 357 9.69 -6.10 -7.02
CA ARG A 357 9.42 -6.54 -8.39
C ARG A 357 7.94 -6.82 -8.60
N GLU A 358 7.30 -7.55 -7.70
CA GLU A 358 5.86 -7.81 -7.76
C GLU A 358 5.05 -6.53 -7.57
N PHE A 359 5.43 -5.65 -6.64
CA PHE A 359 4.77 -4.36 -6.46
C PHE A 359 4.79 -3.51 -7.73
N LYS A 360 5.95 -3.41 -8.38
CA LYS A 360 6.08 -2.65 -9.63
C LYS A 360 5.25 -3.28 -10.76
N ARG A 361 5.23 -4.61 -10.87
CA ARG A 361 4.37 -5.32 -11.84
C ARG A 361 2.88 -5.01 -11.61
N ASN A 362 2.42 -5.10 -10.37
CA ASN A 362 1.03 -4.82 -9.99
C ASN A 362 0.66 -3.34 -10.20
N MET A 363 1.62 -2.42 -9.97
CA MET A 363 1.39 -0.98 -10.16
C MET A 363 0.96 -0.63 -11.59
N TYR A 364 1.43 -1.40 -12.57
CA TYR A 364 1.09 -1.26 -13.98
C TYR A 364 0.13 -2.35 -14.48
N VAL A 365 -0.57 -3.02 -13.56
CA VAL A 365 -1.55 -4.08 -13.84
C VAL A 365 -0.99 -5.22 -14.71
N GLY A 366 0.33 -5.46 -14.64
CA GLY A 366 1.02 -6.50 -15.38
C GLY A 366 1.04 -6.34 -16.92
N THR A 367 0.98 -5.12 -17.44
CA THR A 367 1.03 -4.84 -18.90
C THR A 367 2.43 -4.93 -19.51
N GLY A 368 3.49 -5.02 -18.72
CA GLY A 368 4.88 -4.97 -19.23
C GLY A 368 5.48 -3.55 -19.23
N GLU A 369 4.71 -2.52 -18.88
CA GLU A 369 5.22 -1.14 -18.74
C GLU A 369 6.11 -0.94 -17.49
N GLU A 370 6.37 -2.01 -16.72
CA GLU A 370 7.32 -2.02 -15.62
C GLU A 370 8.81 -1.97 -16.04
N GLU A 371 9.13 -2.19 -17.32
CA GLU A 371 10.49 -2.16 -17.90
C GLU A 371 10.90 -0.77 -18.39
#